data_AF-A0A0L0G3U1-F1
#
_entry.id   AF-A0A0L0G3U1-F1
#
_cell.length_a   1.000
_cell.length_b   1.000
_cell.length_c   1.000
_cell.angle_alpha   90.00
_cell.angle_beta   90.00
_cell.angle_gamma   90.00
#
_symmetry.space_group_name_H-M   'P 1'
#
loop_
_entity.id
_entity.type
_entity.pdbx_description
1 polymer ?
#
loop_
_entity_poly.entity_id
_entity_poly.type
_entity_poly.pdbx_seq_one_letter_code
_entity_poly.pdbx_strand_id
1 'polypeptide(L)'
;MFKLVPRQYSRLSSLSSAQPFYVAARTLKSSSKTTCVGPLVVPEQDPNGHQFEQDDKQFTELYRDFLKPASFYNACGRYGIDYFTGVPDSLLKDFCAYVTENTPIERHTIAANEGSAVALASGYHLATGKTPMVYLQNSGLGNIVNPLLSLAAPEVYSIPMCILIGWRGEPGKKDEPQHIVQGDATPALLQSLGIPFQVLPDYLDGAEKVLATAHAYMEAKQAPYAILVRRRTFDTYKIPAEKNMFEHTRESAIQMVIDSLDNSDCVVGTTGMLSRELFEYRVKKNHGHARDFLTVGSMGHASSIAFGIANAKPDRPVYCLDGDGAMMMHMGSMATIGHAQPRNLKHVVINNGAHDSVGGQPTQALAGHYSIPTIAKGCGYTHAATAESSEEIIRELATLRKSEGPALLEIRVGCGSRKDLGRPTRTPVQNKQDFMSFLQS
;
A
#
# COMPACT_ATOMS: atom_id res chain seq x y z
N MET A 1 -3.66 -58.52 11.66
CA MET A 1 -5.09 -58.53 12.05
C MET A 1 -5.45 -57.17 12.62
N PHE A 2 -5.82 -56.21 11.78
CA PHE A 2 -6.56 -54.99 12.15
C PHE A 2 -7.43 -54.64 10.94
N LYS A 3 -8.76 -54.58 11.19
CA LYS A 3 -9.82 -54.52 10.18
C LYS A 3 -9.99 -53.10 9.64
N LEU A 4 -10.04 -52.99 8.31
CA LEU A 4 -10.56 -51.84 7.58
C LEU A 4 -12.07 -51.73 7.78
N VAL A 5 -12.55 -50.52 8.09
CA VAL A 5 -13.98 -50.18 8.13
C VAL A 5 -14.30 -49.33 6.89
N PRO A 6 -15.19 -49.76 5.99
CA PRO A 6 -15.68 -48.91 4.90
C PRO A 6 -16.92 -48.13 5.35
N ARG A 7 -16.91 -46.81 5.24
CA ARG A 7 -18.11 -45.97 5.38
C ARG A 7 -18.92 -45.99 4.08
N GLN A 8 -20.18 -46.40 4.21
CA GLN A 8 -21.18 -46.48 3.16
C GLN A 8 -21.63 -45.08 2.70
N TYR A 9 -21.75 -44.90 1.38
CA TYR A 9 -22.52 -43.81 0.76
C TYR A 9 -23.99 -44.21 0.70
N SER A 10 -24.85 -43.54 1.46
CA SER A 10 -26.30 -43.63 1.29
C SER A 10 -26.78 -42.54 0.33
N ARG A 11 -27.32 -42.97 -0.82
CA ARG A 11 -28.15 -42.16 -1.71
C ARG A 11 -29.49 -41.87 -1.02
N LEU A 12 -29.91 -40.61 -1.00
CA LEU A 12 -31.32 -40.23 -0.89
C LEU A 12 -31.67 -39.35 -2.08
N SER A 13 -32.58 -39.87 -2.90
CA SER A 13 -33.22 -39.22 -4.03
C SER A 13 -34.39 -38.35 -3.58
N SER A 14 -34.66 -37.33 -4.41
CA SER A 14 -35.92 -36.60 -4.61
C SER A 14 -36.48 -35.81 -3.44
N LEU A 15 -36.39 -34.48 -3.55
CA LEU A 15 -37.56 -33.60 -3.44
C LEU A 15 -37.36 -32.39 -4.36
N SER A 16 -38.36 -32.23 -5.22
CA SER A 16 -38.56 -31.20 -6.22
C SER A 16 -39.24 -30.00 -5.58
N SER A 17 -38.69 -28.79 -5.77
CA SER A 17 -39.43 -27.57 -6.18
C SER A 17 -38.51 -26.35 -5.99
N ALA A 18 -37.85 -25.93 -7.07
CA ALA A 18 -37.21 -24.63 -7.13
C ALA A 18 -38.29 -23.55 -7.31
N GLN A 19 -38.47 -22.69 -6.30
CA GLN A 19 -39.12 -21.40 -6.46
C GLN A 19 -38.03 -20.31 -6.51
N PRO A 20 -37.95 -19.50 -7.58
CA PRO A 20 -37.08 -18.34 -7.59
C PRO A 20 -37.72 -17.20 -6.78
N PHE A 21 -37.02 -16.75 -5.73
CA PHE A 21 -37.32 -15.50 -5.04
C PHE A 21 -37.12 -14.33 -6.00
N TYR A 22 -38.22 -13.74 -6.46
CA TYR A 22 -38.25 -12.43 -7.10
C TYR A 22 -37.95 -11.35 -6.05
N VAL A 23 -36.75 -10.77 -6.10
CA VAL A 23 -36.48 -9.48 -5.43
C VAL A 23 -37.06 -8.39 -6.32
N ALA A 24 -38.14 -7.76 -5.85
CA ALA A 24 -38.76 -6.62 -6.50
C ALA A 24 -37.80 -5.42 -6.49
N ALA A 25 -37.19 -5.12 -7.63
CA ALA A 25 -36.51 -3.85 -7.88
C ALA A 25 -37.56 -2.73 -7.89
N ARG A 26 -37.58 -1.91 -6.83
CA ARG A 26 -38.32 -0.64 -6.83
C ARG A 26 -37.67 0.31 -7.83
N THR A 27 -38.33 0.50 -8.96
CA THR A 27 -38.02 1.51 -9.97
C THR A 27 -38.35 2.89 -9.39
N LEU A 28 -37.33 3.69 -9.10
CA LEU A 28 -37.49 5.12 -8.85
C LEU A 28 -37.75 5.82 -10.20
N LYS A 29 -38.99 6.28 -10.38
CA LYS A 29 -39.39 7.15 -11.50
C LYS A 29 -38.60 8.46 -11.41
N SER A 30 -37.76 8.73 -12.41
CA SER A 30 -37.22 10.06 -12.67
C SER A 30 -38.33 10.93 -13.28
N SER A 31 -38.73 11.98 -12.57
CA SER A 31 -39.58 13.02 -13.14
C SER A 31 -38.71 14.01 -13.91
N SER A 32 -38.78 13.92 -15.23
CA SER A 32 -38.31 14.93 -16.17
C SER A 32 -39.02 16.27 -15.92
N LYS A 33 -38.27 17.32 -15.59
CA LYS A 33 -38.69 18.70 -15.86
C LYS A 33 -37.68 19.36 -16.78
N THR A 34 -38.08 19.41 -18.04
CA THR A 34 -37.53 20.24 -19.10
C THR A 34 -37.71 21.71 -18.71
N THR A 35 -36.63 22.45 -18.54
CA THR A 35 -36.66 23.92 -18.53
C THR A 35 -36.10 24.41 -19.86
N CYS A 36 -36.99 25.04 -20.62
CA CYS A 36 -36.71 25.67 -21.90
C CYS A 36 -35.68 26.79 -21.77
N VAL A 37 -34.77 26.84 -22.74
CA VAL A 37 -33.80 27.91 -22.94
C VAL A 37 -34.53 29.13 -23.52
N GLY A 38 -34.54 30.23 -22.78
CA GLY A 38 -34.96 31.55 -23.28
C GLY A 38 -33.77 32.30 -23.92
N PRO A 39 -34.01 33.24 -24.85
CA PRO A 39 -32.95 33.84 -25.65
C PRO A 39 -32.08 34.82 -24.85
N LEU A 40 -30.80 34.86 -25.20
CA LEU A 40 -29.78 35.77 -24.69
C LEU A 40 -30.18 37.24 -24.90
N VAL A 41 -30.36 37.98 -23.81
CA VAL A 41 -30.49 39.45 -23.80
C VAL A 41 -29.08 40.03 -23.65
N VAL A 42 -28.67 40.85 -24.60
CA VAL A 42 -27.44 41.65 -24.58
C VAL A 42 -27.72 42.90 -23.74
N PRO A 43 -26.90 43.28 -22.74
CA PRO A 43 -27.17 44.51 -21.98
C PRO A 43 -26.80 45.75 -22.79
N GLU A 44 -27.74 46.69 -22.88
CA GLU A 44 -27.54 48.06 -23.34
C GLU A 44 -26.60 48.83 -22.40
N GLN A 45 -25.77 49.70 -22.96
CA GLN A 45 -24.86 50.59 -22.24
C GLN A 45 -25.65 51.72 -21.55
N ASP A 46 -25.35 51.97 -20.27
CA ASP A 46 -25.84 53.13 -19.51
C ASP A 46 -25.18 54.44 -20.03
N PRO A 47 -25.94 55.51 -20.37
CA PRO A 47 -25.39 56.75 -20.92
C PRO A 47 -24.84 57.74 -19.88
N ASN A 48 -24.90 57.47 -18.57
CA ASN A 48 -24.47 58.45 -17.56
C ASN A 48 -23.26 57.96 -16.75
N GLY A 49 -22.08 58.46 -17.13
CA GLY A 49 -20.79 58.14 -16.55
C GLY A 49 -20.63 58.49 -15.07
N HIS A 50 -21.08 57.58 -14.20
CA HIS A 50 -20.69 57.52 -12.80
C HIS A 50 -19.88 56.26 -12.55
N GLN A 51 -18.56 56.43 -12.36
CA GLN A 51 -17.68 55.37 -11.86
C GLN A 51 -18.07 55.06 -10.42
N PHE A 52 -18.71 53.92 -10.21
CA PHE A 52 -18.68 53.27 -8.91
C PHE A 52 -17.33 52.56 -8.79
N GLU A 53 -16.43 53.08 -7.95
CA GLU A 53 -15.33 52.28 -7.42
C GLU A 53 -15.93 51.14 -6.60
N GLN A 54 -16.18 50.00 -7.26
CA GLN A 54 -16.28 48.73 -6.56
C GLN A 54 -14.85 48.30 -6.26
N ASP A 55 -14.50 48.36 -4.98
CA ASP A 55 -13.38 47.65 -4.38
C ASP A 55 -13.49 46.17 -4.73
N ASP A 56 -12.97 45.79 -5.91
CA ASP A 56 -12.62 44.44 -6.28
C ASP A 56 -11.44 44.04 -5.38
N LYS A 57 -11.74 43.71 -4.12
CA LYS A 57 -10.86 42.88 -3.32
C LYS A 57 -10.80 41.53 -4.00
N GLN A 58 -9.85 41.42 -4.93
CA GLN A 58 -9.27 40.14 -5.35
C GLN A 58 -8.95 39.37 -4.07
N PHE A 59 -9.79 38.40 -3.73
CA PHE A 59 -9.39 37.31 -2.84
C PHE A 59 -8.40 36.45 -3.62
N THR A 60 -7.17 36.94 -3.73
CA THR A 60 -6.03 36.09 -4.05
C THR A 60 -5.93 35.06 -2.92
N GLU A 61 -6.00 33.76 -3.23
CA GLU A 61 -5.58 32.67 -2.32
C GLU A 61 -4.10 32.89 -1.95
N LEU A 62 -3.80 33.80 -1.01
CA LEU A 62 -2.42 34.24 -0.74
C LEU A 62 -1.71 33.49 0.38
N TYR A 63 -2.41 32.63 1.13
CA TYR A 63 -1.78 31.72 2.08
C TYR A 63 -2.53 30.40 2.05
N ARG A 64 -1.91 29.38 1.46
CA ARG A 64 -2.36 28.01 1.68
C ARG A 64 -1.68 27.52 2.95
N ASP A 65 -2.42 27.49 4.04
CA ASP A 65 -1.95 26.87 5.26
C ASP A 65 -1.89 25.35 5.06
N PHE A 66 -0.77 24.77 5.49
CA PHE A 66 -0.63 23.33 5.63
C PHE A 66 -0.74 22.97 7.10
N LEU A 67 -1.29 21.80 7.37
CA LEU A 67 -1.49 21.35 8.73
C LEU A 67 -0.14 20.89 9.29
N LYS A 68 0.35 21.55 10.33
CA LYS A 68 1.58 21.12 11.02
C LYS A 68 1.36 19.72 11.64
N PRO A 69 2.22 18.72 11.33
CA PRO A 69 2.13 17.39 11.95
C PRO A 69 2.01 17.42 13.48
N ALA A 70 2.82 18.26 14.14
CA ALA A 70 2.78 18.46 15.59
C ALA A 70 1.42 18.97 16.09
N SER A 71 0.81 19.92 15.38
CA SER A 71 -0.48 20.49 15.76
C SER A 71 -1.60 19.46 15.64
N PHE A 72 -1.59 18.66 14.56
CA PHE A 72 -2.56 17.57 14.39
C PHE A 72 -2.36 16.44 15.41
N TYR A 73 -1.12 16.04 15.67
CA TYR A 73 -0.77 15.06 16.71
C TYR A 73 -1.31 15.48 18.09
N ASN A 74 -1.07 16.73 18.49
CA ASN A 74 -1.57 17.27 19.74
C ASN A 74 -3.10 17.38 19.76
N ALA A 75 -3.73 17.66 18.62
CA ALA A 75 -5.19 17.65 18.49
C ALA A 75 -5.76 16.24 18.68
N CYS A 76 -5.14 15.21 18.10
CA CYS A 76 -5.53 13.81 18.32
C CYS A 76 -5.50 13.47 19.83
N GLY A 77 -4.43 13.87 20.53
CA GLY A 77 -4.28 13.66 21.97
C GLY A 77 -5.38 14.31 22.81
N ARG A 78 -5.90 15.50 22.41
CA ARG A 78 -7.04 16.15 23.09
C ARG A 78 -8.33 15.34 23.01
N TYR A 79 -8.49 14.50 21.99
CA TYR A 79 -9.63 13.59 21.83
C TYR A 79 -9.33 12.16 22.31
N GLY A 80 -8.27 11.97 23.12
CA GLY A 80 -7.94 10.69 23.72
C GLY A 80 -7.29 9.68 22.77
N ILE A 81 -6.86 10.12 21.59
CA ILE A 81 -6.12 9.28 20.63
C ILE A 81 -4.62 9.43 20.92
N ASP A 82 -4.06 8.46 21.63
CA ASP A 82 -2.66 8.41 22.06
C ASP A 82 -1.93 7.12 21.66
N TYR A 83 -2.58 6.24 20.89
CA TYR A 83 -2.00 5.04 20.29
C TYR A 83 -2.13 5.07 18.78
N PHE A 84 -1.04 4.77 18.08
CA PHE A 84 -0.94 4.82 16.64
C PHE A 84 -0.43 3.49 16.08
N THR A 85 -1.05 2.99 15.04
CA THR A 85 -0.51 1.85 14.29
C THR A 85 -0.89 1.94 12.83
N GLY A 86 -0.12 1.34 11.93
CA GLY A 86 -0.40 1.45 10.52
C GLY A 86 0.75 1.10 9.60
N VAL A 87 0.49 1.19 8.30
CA VAL A 87 1.49 1.05 7.24
C VAL A 87 1.78 2.45 6.68
N PRO A 88 3.06 2.86 6.56
CA PRO A 88 3.41 4.19 6.07
C PRO A 88 2.85 4.48 4.67
N ASP A 89 2.40 5.73 4.48
CA ASP A 89 1.88 6.24 3.21
C ASP A 89 2.56 7.56 2.85
N SER A 90 2.73 7.78 1.55
CA SER A 90 3.30 8.99 0.96
C SER A 90 2.56 10.31 1.25
N LEU A 91 1.23 10.31 1.44
CA LEU A 91 0.46 11.51 1.79
C LEU A 91 0.47 11.74 3.30
N LEU A 92 0.65 10.67 4.08
CA LEU A 92 0.77 10.71 5.53
C LEU A 92 2.22 10.83 6.02
N LYS A 93 3.21 10.78 5.12
CA LYS A 93 4.63 10.60 5.46
C LYS A 93 5.14 11.55 6.53
N ASP A 94 4.74 12.82 6.47
CA ASP A 94 5.20 13.87 7.36
C ASP A 94 4.56 13.71 8.75
N PHE A 95 3.28 13.32 8.80
CA PHE A 95 2.60 12.98 10.04
C PHE A 95 3.15 11.67 10.65
N CYS A 96 3.32 10.62 9.85
CA CYS A 96 3.88 9.34 10.32
C CYS A 96 5.32 9.52 10.81
N ALA A 97 6.13 10.37 10.17
CA ALA A 97 7.45 10.72 10.65
C ALA A 97 7.40 11.41 12.02
N TYR A 98 6.48 12.37 12.21
CA TYR A 98 6.27 13.02 13.50
C TYR A 98 5.84 12.03 14.58
N VAL A 99 4.88 11.15 14.29
CA VAL A 99 4.42 10.10 15.21
C VAL A 99 5.58 9.18 15.61
N THR A 100 6.42 8.77 14.65
CA THR A 100 7.56 7.87 14.88
C THR A 100 8.58 8.46 15.86
N GLU A 101 8.86 9.77 15.79
CA GLU A 101 9.83 10.41 16.69
C GLU A 101 9.25 10.82 18.04
N ASN A 102 7.95 11.10 18.12
CA ASN A 102 7.33 11.75 19.28
C ASN A 102 6.40 10.82 20.08
N THR A 103 6.28 9.55 19.69
CA THR A 103 5.45 8.55 20.38
C THR A 103 6.33 7.44 20.97
N PRO A 104 6.15 7.06 22.24
CA PRO A 104 6.84 5.90 22.81
C PRO A 104 6.55 4.61 22.03
N ILE A 105 7.51 3.68 22.00
CA ILE A 105 7.41 2.41 21.26
C ILE A 105 6.20 1.56 21.72
N GLU A 106 5.77 1.69 22.97
CA GLU A 106 4.61 1.00 23.52
C GLU A 106 3.28 1.55 22.98
N ARG A 107 3.31 2.74 22.38
CA ARG A 107 2.14 3.46 21.85
C ARG A 107 2.20 3.72 20.36
N HIS A 108 3.26 3.30 19.68
CA HIS A 108 3.36 3.36 18.22
C HIS A 108 3.93 2.07 17.65
N THR A 109 3.20 1.47 16.73
CA THR A 109 3.68 0.27 16.01
C THR A 109 3.43 0.42 14.53
N ILE A 110 4.51 0.50 13.74
CA ILE A 110 4.46 0.34 12.29
C ILE A 110 4.15 -1.15 12.02
N ALA A 111 2.96 -1.43 11.51
CA ALA A 111 2.48 -2.79 11.28
C ALA A 111 3.04 -3.35 9.98
N ALA A 112 3.20 -4.67 9.91
CA ALA A 112 3.63 -5.34 8.67
C ALA A 112 2.62 -5.18 7.53
N ASN A 113 1.32 -5.22 7.83
CA ASN A 113 0.24 -4.95 6.89
C ASN A 113 -0.92 -4.24 7.61
N GLU A 114 -1.82 -3.64 6.83
CA GLU A 114 -2.92 -2.83 7.36
C GLU A 114 -3.93 -3.65 8.16
N GLY A 115 -4.15 -4.91 7.80
CA GLY A 115 -5.04 -5.81 8.55
C GLY A 115 -4.52 -6.06 9.98
N SER A 116 -3.22 -6.31 10.11
CA SER A 116 -2.54 -6.41 11.39
C SER A 116 -2.58 -5.10 12.18
N ALA A 117 -2.57 -3.94 11.52
CA ALA A 117 -2.74 -2.65 12.19
C ALA A 117 -4.13 -2.54 12.85
N VAL A 118 -5.20 -2.96 12.16
CA VAL A 118 -6.55 -3.01 12.76
C VAL A 118 -6.60 -3.98 13.93
N ALA A 119 -5.93 -5.13 13.84
CA ALA A 119 -5.87 -6.09 14.94
C ALA A 119 -5.11 -5.54 16.17
N LEU A 120 -3.97 -4.86 15.96
CA LEU A 120 -3.20 -4.20 17.02
C LEU A 120 -4.01 -3.09 17.70
N ALA A 121 -4.65 -2.23 16.91
CA ALA A 121 -5.56 -1.20 17.40
C ALA A 121 -6.71 -1.82 18.23
N SER A 122 -7.28 -2.91 17.76
CA SER A 122 -8.34 -3.62 18.48
C SER A 122 -7.83 -4.17 19.82
N GLY A 123 -6.64 -4.77 19.85
CA GLY A 123 -6.00 -5.21 21.09
C GLY A 123 -5.76 -4.07 22.08
N TYR A 124 -5.31 -2.90 21.60
CA TYR A 124 -5.16 -1.70 22.41
C TYR A 124 -6.48 -1.24 23.03
N HIS A 125 -7.55 -1.18 22.23
CA HIS A 125 -8.86 -0.79 22.71
C HIS A 125 -9.37 -1.78 23.78
N LEU A 126 -9.28 -3.08 23.52
CA LEU A 126 -9.69 -4.12 24.46
C LEU A 126 -8.94 -4.04 25.80
N ALA A 127 -7.67 -3.64 25.79
CA ALA A 127 -6.85 -3.53 26.99
C ALA A 127 -7.10 -2.24 27.79
N THR A 128 -7.51 -1.14 27.14
CA THR A 128 -7.50 0.19 27.75
C THR A 128 -8.84 0.92 27.74
N GLY A 129 -9.80 0.47 26.93
CA GLY A 129 -11.04 1.18 26.61
C GLY A 129 -10.84 2.44 25.77
N LYS A 130 -9.61 2.80 25.38
CA LYS A 130 -9.30 4.02 24.61
C LYS A 130 -9.42 3.79 23.12
N THR A 131 -9.64 4.87 22.37
CA THR A 131 -9.76 4.83 20.91
C THR A 131 -8.38 4.98 20.24
N PRO A 132 -7.92 3.97 19.48
CA PRO A 132 -6.67 4.02 18.72
C PRO A 132 -6.83 4.76 17.39
N MET A 133 -5.70 5.14 16.77
CA MET A 133 -5.64 5.55 15.36
C MET A 133 -4.92 4.50 14.51
N VAL A 134 -5.57 4.11 13.41
CA VAL A 134 -5.00 3.26 12.36
C VAL A 134 -4.70 4.13 11.14
N TYR A 135 -3.44 4.21 10.70
CA TYR A 135 -3.06 4.94 9.49
C TYR A 135 -2.69 4.03 8.32
N LEU A 136 -3.09 4.40 7.12
CA LEU A 136 -2.80 3.64 5.90
C LEU A 136 -3.01 4.47 4.62
N GLN A 137 -2.51 3.96 3.49
CA GLN A 137 -2.95 4.42 2.17
C GLN A 137 -4.32 3.79 1.84
N ASN A 138 -5.16 4.46 1.05
CA ASN A 138 -6.44 3.91 0.58
C ASN A 138 -6.33 2.58 -0.17
N SER A 139 -5.17 2.26 -0.75
CA SER A 139 -4.89 0.93 -1.31
C SER A 139 -5.01 -0.21 -0.29
N GLY A 140 -4.69 0.08 0.97
CA GLY A 140 -4.75 -0.85 2.08
C GLY A 140 -6.16 -1.12 2.58
N LEU A 141 -7.19 -0.41 2.07
CA LEU A 141 -8.58 -0.70 2.39
C LEU A 141 -8.92 -2.17 2.15
N GLY A 142 -8.42 -2.77 1.06
CA GLY A 142 -8.60 -4.18 0.76
C GLY A 142 -8.08 -5.12 1.85
N ASN A 143 -6.96 -4.78 2.49
CA ASN A 143 -6.36 -5.58 3.58
C ASN A 143 -7.15 -5.46 4.90
N ILE A 144 -7.89 -4.37 5.08
CA ILE A 144 -8.64 -4.13 6.32
C ILE A 144 -10.12 -4.46 6.23
N VAL A 145 -10.68 -4.77 5.05
CA VAL A 145 -12.10 -5.16 4.92
C VAL A 145 -12.46 -6.29 5.89
N ASN A 146 -11.66 -7.36 5.93
CA ASN A 146 -11.92 -8.49 6.82
C ASN A 146 -11.92 -8.07 8.30
N PRO A 147 -10.81 -7.56 8.88
CA PRO A 147 -10.81 -7.19 10.29
C PRO A 147 -11.77 -6.02 10.62
N LEU A 148 -12.10 -5.13 9.69
CA LEU A 148 -13.14 -4.13 9.98
C LEU A 148 -14.51 -4.77 10.16
N LEU A 149 -14.92 -5.65 9.25
CA LEU A 149 -16.26 -6.25 9.29
C LEU A 149 -16.37 -7.41 10.29
N SER A 150 -15.29 -8.15 10.53
CA SER A 150 -15.30 -9.35 11.37
C SER A 150 -14.76 -9.12 12.78
N LEU A 151 -14.21 -7.94 13.06
CA LEU A 151 -13.68 -7.59 14.38
C LEU A 151 -14.24 -6.24 14.84
N ALA A 152 -14.04 -5.18 14.08
CA ALA A 152 -14.34 -3.83 14.55
C ALA A 152 -15.81 -3.40 14.46
N ALA A 153 -16.60 -4.04 13.58
CA ALA A 153 -17.97 -3.62 13.27
C ALA A 153 -18.89 -3.61 14.52
N PRO A 154 -19.86 -2.67 14.59
CA PRO A 154 -20.80 -2.56 15.70
C PRO A 154 -21.59 -3.84 16.00
N GLU A 155 -21.93 -4.60 14.96
CA GLU A 155 -22.69 -5.84 15.05
C GLU A 155 -21.83 -7.04 15.51
N VAL A 156 -20.51 -6.87 15.67
CA VAL A 156 -19.58 -7.94 16.04
C VAL A 156 -18.96 -7.70 17.42
N TYR A 157 -17.85 -6.95 17.51
CA TYR A 157 -17.26 -6.58 18.81
C TYR A 157 -17.36 -5.08 19.12
N SER A 158 -17.87 -4.26 18.20
CA SER A 158 -18.13 -2.84 18.42
C SER A 158 -16.89 -2.10 18.92
N ILE A 159 -15.79 -2.17 18.16
CA ILE A 159 -14.51 -1.57 18.55
C ILE A 159 -14.34 -0.22 17.84
N PRO A 160 -14.35 0.91 18.57
CA PRO A 160 -14.09 2.22 17.99
C PRO A 160 -12.62 2.35 17.57
N MET A 161 -12.38 2.96 16.42
CA MET A 161 -11.05 3.33 15.94
C MET A 161 -11.12 4.46 14.92
N CYS A 162 -10.15 5.37 14.97
CA CYS A 162 -9.99 6.42 13.98
C CYS A 162 -9.11 5.92 12.83
N ILE A 163 -9.64 5.84 11.62
CA ILE A 163 -8.90 5.36 10.45
C ILE A 163 -8.43 6.56 9.62
N LEU A 164 -7.14 6.88 9.69
CA LEU A 164 -6.52 7.96 8.92
C LEU A 164 -6.00 7.43 7.58
N ILE A 165 -6.64 7.83 6.48
CA ILE A 165 -6.43 7.22 5.16
C ILE A 165 -5.83 8.25 4.20
N GLY A 166 -4.60 8.03 3.73
CA GLY A 166 -4.05 8.76 2.59
C GLY A 166 -4.84 8.45 1.31
N TRP A 167 -5.56 9.44 0.79
CA TRP A 167 -6.43 9.29 -0.38
C TRP A 167 -5.68 9.56 -1.69
N ARG A 168 -4.91 8.57 -2.15
CA ARG A 168 -4.24 8.62 -3.46
C ARG A 168 -5.25 8.44 -4.60
N GLY A 169 -4.99 9.12 -5.72
CA GLY A 169 -5.87 9.09 -6.89
C GLY A 169 -7.22 9.79 -6.70
N GLU A 170 -7.28 10.84 -5.87
CA GLU A 170 -8.48 11.67 -5.73
C GLU A 170 -9.08 12.03 -7.12
N PRO A 171 -10.40 11.87 -7.32
CA PRO A 171 -11.06 12.22 -8.57
C PRO A 171 -10.70 13.62 -9.08
N GLY A 172 -10.35 13.71 -10.37
CA GLY A 172 -9.94 14.96 -11.01
C GLY A 172 -8.49 15.40 -10.73
N LYS A 173 -7.69 14.60 -10.01
CA LYS A 173 -6.26 14.86 -9.79
C LYS A 173 -5.39 13.85 -10.54
N LYS A 174 -4.25 14.32 -11.05
CA LYS A 174 -3.24 13.44 -11.68
C LYS A 174 -2.50 12.63 -10.63
N ASP A 175 -2.51 11.31 -10.79
CA ASP A 175 -1.71 10.34 -10.04
C ASP A 175 -1.39 9.14 -10.96
N GLU A 176 -0.75 8.10 -10.42
CA GLU A 176 -0.48 6.88 -11.16
C GLU A 176 -1.76 6.10 -11.49
N PRO A 177 -1.80 5.34 -12.61
CA PRO A 177 -3.00 4.64 -13.04
C PRO A 177 -3.66 3.78 -11.96
N GLN A 178 -2.87 3.02 -11.19
CA GLN A 178 -3.35 2.18 -10.10
C GLN A 178 -3.93 2.99 -8.93
N HIS A 179 -3.41 4.19 -8.69
CA HIS A 179 -3.96 5.06 -7.64
C HIS A 179 -5.28 5.67 -8.08
N ILE A 180 -5.41 6.10 -9.35
CA ILE A 180 -6.65 6.68 -9.89
C ILE A 180 -7.83 5.70 -9.73
N VAL A 181 -7.61 4.42 -10.08
CA VAL A 181 -8.63 3.37 -9.92
C VAL A 181 -9.07 3.22 -8.45
N GLN A 182 -8.12 3.23 -7.51
CA GLN A 182 -8.45 3.07 -6.10
C GLN A 182 -9.05 4.34 -5.48
N GLY A 183 -8.56 5.51 -5.85
CA GLY A 183 -9.03 6.79 -5.33
C GLY A 183 -10.49 7.05 -5.70
N ASP A 184 -10.88 6.73 -6.93
CA ASP A 184 -12.27 6.79 -7.38
C ASP A 184 -13.18 5.85 -6.58
N ALA A 185 -12.73 4.61 -6.32
CA ALA A 185 -13.50 3.62 -5.57
C ALA A 185 -13.58 3.88 -4.05
N THR A 186 -12.67 4.68 -3.49
CA THR A 186 -12.48 4.81 -2.03
C THR A 186 -13.75 5.26 -1.28
N PRO A 187 -14.46 6.33 -1.68
CA PRO A 187 -15.70 6.73 -1.02
C PRO A 187 -16.79 5.65 -1.05
N ALA A 188 -16.95 4.98 -2.19
CA ALA A 188 -17.97 3.93 -2.37
C ALA A 188 -17.65 2.68 -1.54
N LEU A 189 -16.36 2.33 -1.40
CA LEU A 189 -15.92 1.25 -0.51
C LEU A 189 -16.24 1.57 0.95
N LEU A 190 -15.88 2.75 1.44
CA LEU A 190 -16.19 3.17 2.82
C LEU A 190 -17.70 3.17 3.09
N GLN A 191 -18.49 3.70 2.13
CA GLN A 191 -19.94 3.66 2.21
C GLN A 191 -20.49 2.23 2.26
N SER A 192 -19.96 1.33 1.44
CA SER A 192 -20.39 -0.08 1.40
C SER A 192 -20.05 -0.84 2.68
N LEU A 193 -18.96 -0.45 3.36
CA LEU A 193 -18.57 -0.96 4.67
C LEU A 193 -19.36 -0.32 5.83
N GLY A 194 -20.21 0.67 5.56
CA GLY A 194 -20.95 1.40 6.59
C GLY A 194 -20.08 2.34 7.43
N ILE A 195 -18.88 2.69 6.95
CA ILE A 195 -17.91 3.50 7.69
C ILE A 195 -18.09 4.97 7.27
N PRO A 196 -18.58 5.85 8.17
CA PRO A 196 -18.65 7.27 7.87
C PRO A 196 -17.24 7.86 7.71
N PHE A 197 -17.14 8.89 6.88
CA PHE A 197 -15.87 9.56 6.67
C PHE A 197 -16.02 11.06 6.39
N GLN A 198 -14.94 11.79 6.67
CA GLN A 198 -14.75 13.17 6.27
C GLN A 198 -13.36 13.38 5.69
N VAL A 199 -13.20 14.39 4.84
CA VAL A 199 -11.88 14.80 4.36
C VAL A 199 -11.24 15.73 5.40
N LEU A 200 -9.97 15.49 5.72
CA LEU A 200 -9.18 16.32 6.63
C LEU A 200 -8.85 17.67 5.96
N PRO A 201 -9.27 18.81 6.54
CA PRO A 201 -8.81 20.13 6.11
C PRO A 201 -7.31 20.32 6.35
N ASP A 202 -6.67 21.16 5.55
CA ASP A 202 -5.24 21.49 5.64
C ASP A 202 -4.92 22.58 6.68
N TYR A 203 -5.85 22.89 7.58
CA TYR A 203 -5.70 23.87 8.66
C TYR A 203 -6.29 23.35 9.98
N LEU A 204 -5.77 23.85 11.11
CA LEU A 204 -5.99 23.27 12.44
C LEU A 204 -7.46 23.29 12.87
N ASP A 205 -8.14 24.44 12.81
CA ASP A 205 -9.54 24.55 13.26
C ASP A 205 -10.46 23.58 12.51
N GLY A 206 -10.20 23.36 11.22
CA GLY A 206 -10.93 22.40 10.40
C GLY A 206 -10.63 20.96 10.81
N ALA A 207 -9.36 20.64 11.03
CA ALA A 207 -8.93 19.33 11.52
C ALA A 207 -9.55 19.01 12.89
N GLU A 208 -9.63 19.97 13.81
CA GLU A 208 -10.26 19.79 15.11
C GLU A 208 -11.75 19.52 15.02
N LYS A 209 -12.47 20.18 14.09
CA LYS A 209 -13.90 19.91 13.84
C LYS A 209 -14.13 18.50 13.31
N VAL A 210 -13.25 18.02 12.43
CA VAL A 210 -13.30 16.63 11.93
C VAL A 210 -13.03 15.65 13.07
N LEU A 211 -12.00 15.90 13.89
CA LEU A 211 -11.70 15.06 15.06
C LEU A 211 -12.84 15.05 16.08
N ALA A 212 -13.49 16.19 16.34
CA ALA A 212 -14.66 16.29 17.21
C ALA A 212 -15.81 15.42 16.70
N THR A 213 -16.09 15.50 15.39
CA THR A 213 -17.14 14.71 14.73
C THR A 213 -16.83 13.22 14.82
N ALA A 214 -15.59 12.84 14.51
CA ALA A 214 -15.11 11.47 14.58
C ALA A 214 -15.23 10.93 16.02
N HIS A 215 -14.73 11.67 17.01
CA HIS A 215 -14.78 11.31 18.41
C HIS A 215 -16.24 11.11 18.88
N ALA A 216 -17.12 12.07 18.62
CA ALA A 216 -18.53 11.96 19.00
C ALA A 216 -19.22 10.73 18.39
N TYR A 217 -18.91 10.42 17.12
CA TYR A 217 -19.43 9.22 16.47
C TYR A 217 -18.88 7.93 17.09
N MET A 218 -17.56 7.84 17.27
CA MET A 218 -16.89 6.66 17.82
C MET A 218 -17.37 6.37 19.25
N GLU A 219 -17.53 7.39 20.10
CA GLU A 219 -18.07 7.24 21.45
C GLU A 219 -19.53 6.77 21.43
N ALA A 220 -20.37 7.39 20.62
CA ALA A 220 -21.81 7.11 20.61
C ALA A 220 -22.17 5.78 19.91
N LYS A 221 -21.38 5.36 18.93
CA LYS A 221 -21.66 4.17 18.10
C LYS A 221 -20.74 3.00 18.37
N GLN A 222 -19.63 3.21 19.11
CA GLN A 222 -18.61 2.19 19.35
C GLN A 222 -18.19 1.52 18.03
N ALA A 223 -17.81 2.36 17.07
CA ALA A 223 -17.67 1.98 15.67
C ALA A 223 -16.49 2.71 15.00
N PRO A 224 -15.88 2.15 13.95
CA PRO A 224 -14.83 2.83 13.21
C PRO A 224 -15.30 4.11 12.51
N TYR A 225 -14.44 5.13 12.45
CA TYR A 225 -14.66 6.37 11.70
C TYR A 225 -13.43 6.68 10.84
N ALA A 226 -13.63 7.01 9.56
CA ALA A 226 -12.53 7.28 8.64
C ALA A 226 -12.30 8.78 8.38
N ILE A 227 -11.04 9.15 8.20
CA ILE A 227 -10.60 10.49 7.83
C ILE A 227 -9.75 10.37 6.58
N LEU A 228 -10.19 10.96 5.47
CA LEU A 228 -9.46 10.98 4.21
C LEU A 228 -8.48 12.16 4.16
N VAL A 229 -7.21 11.88 3.89
CA VAL A 229 -6.16 12.89 3.78
C VAL A 229 -5.79 13.08 2.33
N ARG A 230 -5.91 14.32 1.85
CA ARG A 230 -5.55 14.70 0.48
C ARG A 230 -4.06 14.89 0.34
N ARG A 231 -3.60 14.92 -0.92
CA ARG A 231 -2.25 15.39 -1.20
C ARG A 231 -2.10 16.81 -0.67
N ARG A 232 -0.92 17.12 -0.10
CA ARG A 232 -0.59 18.48 0.34
C ARG A 232 -1.48 18.94 1.51
N THR A 233 -1.86 18.03 2.42
CA THR A 233 -2.54 18.39 3.68
C THR A 233 -1.55 18.76 4.78
N PHE A 234 -0.45 18.03 4.95
CA PHE A 234 0.52 18.28 6.02
C PHE A 234 1.73 19.11 5.56
N ASP A 235 2.26 19.89 6.50
CA ASP A 235 3.57 20.54 6.39
C ASP A 235 4.69 19.50 6.35
N THR A 236 5.84 19.87 5.79
CA THR A 236 6.99 18.95 5.70
C THR A 236 7.56 18.67 7.08
N TYR A 237 7.75 17.39 7.38
CA TYR A 237 8.46 16.93 8.57
C TYR A 237 9.31 15.72 8.19
N LYS A 238 10.58 15.70 8.63
CA LYS A 238 11.54 14.68 8.27
C LYS A 238 12.19 14.12 9.51
N ILE A 239 12.24 12.80 9.59
CA ILE A 239 13.13 12.11 10.52
C ILE A 239 14.57 12.43 10.10
N PRO A 240 15.47 12.78 11.03
CA PRO A 240 16.90 12.89 10.75
C PRO A 240 17.40 11.63 10.05
N ALA A 241 18.11 11.81 8.94
CA ALA A 241 18.66 10.67 8.22
C ALA A 241 19.72 9.98 9.09
N GLU A 242 19.58 8.68 9.30
CA GLU A 242 20.68 7.90 9.86
C GLU A 242 21.86 7.87 8.89
N LYS A 243 23.06 7.70 9.44
CA LYS A 243 24.26 7.57 8.63
C LYS A 243 24.17 6.27 7.85
N ASN A 244 24.34 6.33 6.52
CA ASN A 244 24.43 5.11 5.71
C ASN A 244 25.66 4.30 6.16
N MET A 245 25.41 3.07 6.58
CA MET A 245 26.43 2.12 7.04
C MET A 245 26.81 1.09 5.97
N PHE A 246 26.12 1.07 4.83
CA PHE A 246 26.29 0.07 3.77
C PHE A 246 27.03 0.64 2.56
N GLU A 247 27.81 -0.20 1.89
CA GLU A 247 28.59 0.12 0.68
C GLU A 247 27.67 0.48 -0.50
N HIS A 248 26.56 -0.26 -0.64
CA HIS A 248 25.68 -0.16 -1.79
C HIS A 248 24.40 0.61 -1.47
N THR A 249 23.83 1.23 -2.51
CA THR A 249 22.45 1.72 -2.51
C THR A 249 21.54 0.65 -3.09
N ARG A 250 20.22 0.80 -2.92
CA ARG A 250 19.25 -0.05 -3.62
C ARG A 250 19.49 -0.07 -5.13
N GLU A 251 19.75 1.09 -5.71
CA GLU A 251 20.02 1.21 -7.15
C GLU A 251 21.28 0.43 -7.55
N SER A 252 22.42 0.58 -6.86
CA SER A 252 23.64 -0.14 -7.26
C SER A 252 23.53 -1.65 -7.04
N ALA A 253 22.83 -2.11 -5.99
CA ALA A 253 22.54 -3.53 -5.81
C ALA A 253 21.66 -4.09 -6.94
N ILE A 254 20.60 -3.38 -7.35
CA ILE A 254 19.76 -3.78 -8.50
C ILE A 254 20.63 -3.90 -9.77
N GLN A 255 21.56 -2.97 -10.00
CA GLN A 255 22.46 -3.02 -11.16
C GLN A 255 23.30 -4.30 -11.17
N MET A 256 23.87 -4.68 -10.03
CA MET A 256 24.65 -5.91 -9.88
C MET A 256 23.80 -7.17 -10.12
N VAL A 257 22.57 -7.18 -9.60
CA VAL A 257 21.62 -8.28 -9.84
C VAL A 257 21.34 -8.40 -11.34
N ILE A 258 20.96 -7.30 -12.00
CA ILE A 258 20.61 -7.29 -13.42
C ILE A 258 21.77 -7.67 -14.34
N ASP A 259 23.00 -7.28 -13.99
CA ASP A 259 24.21 -7.65 -14.73
C ASP A 259 24.56 -9.15 -14.57
N SER A 260 24.01 -9.84 -13.57
CA SER A 260 24.20 -11.28 -13.37
C SER A 260 23.19 -12.17 -14.11
N LEU A 261 22.13 -11.57 -14.69
CA LEU A 261 21.02 -12.28 -15.33
C LEU A 261 21.30 -12.61 -16.80
N ASP A 262 20.77 -13.74 -17.25
CA ASP A 262 20.79 -14.12 -18.67
C ASP A 262 19.63 -13.51 -19.46
N ASN A 263 19.68 -13.65 -20.79
CA ASN A 263 18.62 -13.17 -21.67
C ASN A 263 17.29 -13.91 -21.54
N SER A 264 17.31 -15.16 -21.05
CA SER A 264 16.13 -15.99 -20.80
C SER A 264 15.46 -15.73 -19.46
N ASP A 265 16.13 -15.04 -18.54
CA ASP A 265 15.65 -14.84 -17.18
C ASP A 265 14.54 -13.79 -17.18
N CYS A 266 13.47 -14.04 -16.42
CA CYS A 266 12.42 -13.06 -16.19
C CYS A 266 12.48 -12.49 -14.78
N VAL A 267 12.13 -11.22 -14.64
CA VAL A 267 12.14 -10.49 -13.39
C VAL A 267 10.73 -10.07 -13.00
N VAL A 268 10.38 -10.21 -11.72
CA VAL A 268 9.21 -9.60 -11.10
C VAL A 268 9.71 -8.59 -10.08
N GLY A 269 9.54 -7.30 -10.38
CA GLY A 269 9.92 -6.21 -9.47
C GLY A 269 8.76 -5.81 -8.57
N THR A 270 9.04 -5.59 -7.29
CA THR A 270 8.06 -5.05 -6.34
C THR A 270 7.77 -3.56 -6.56
N THR A 271 6.80 -3.04 -5.82
CA THR A 271 6.32 -1.64 -5.91
C THR A 271 7.38 -0.60 -5.55
N GLY A 272 7.07 0.67 -5.82
CA GLY A 272 7.87 1.79 -5.35
C GLY A 272 9.10 2.08 -6.22
N MET A 273 10.19 2.49 -5.59
CA MET A 273 11.40 2.96 -6.27
C MET A 273 12.20 1.81 -6.92
N LEU A 274 12.14 0.59 -6.38
CA LEU A 274 12.85 -0.57 -6.93
C LEU A 274 12.53 -0.82 -8.41
N SER A 275 11.24 -0.88 -8.76
CA SER A 275 10.82 -1.06 -10.16
C SER A 275 11.21 0.10 -11.07
N ARG A 276 11.41 1.32 -10.53
CA ARG A 276 11.85 2.49 -11.31
C ARG A 276 13.34 2.42 -11.60
N GLU A 277 14.14 2.09 -10.59
CA GLU A 277 15.59 1.90 -10.72
C GLU A 277 15.91 0.76 -11.69
N LEU A 278 15.17 -0.36 -11.60
CA LEU A 278 15.21 -1.45 -12.59
C LEU A 278 14.91 -0.95 -14.01
N PHE A 279 13.81 -0.21 -14.17
CA PHE A 279 13.40 0.31 -15.48
C PHE A 279 14.47 1.23 -16.07
N GLU A 280 14.94 2.24 -15.33
CA GLU A 280 15.97 3.15 -15.82
C GLU A 280 17.28 2.44 -16.13
N TYR A 281 17.65 1.43 -15.35
CA TYR A 281 18.87 0.68 -15.62
C TYR A 281 18.80 -0.11 -16.92
N ARG A 282 17.65 -0.71 -17.24
CA ARG A 282 17.41 -1.34 -18.55
C ARG A 282 17.56 -0.33 -19.69
N VAL A 283 17.02 0.89 -19.54
CA VAL A 283 17.21 1.97 -20.52
C VAL A 283 18.71 2.30 -20.68
N LYS A 284 19.44 2.46 -19.58
CA LYS A 284 20.88 2.75 -19.59
C LYS A 284 21.71 1.68 -20.31
N LYS A 285 21.32 0.40 -20.20
CA LYS A 285 21.95 -0.73 -20.89
C LYS A 285 21.46 -0.93 -22.33
N ASN A 286 20.57 -0.06 -22.83
CA ASN A 286 19.90 -0.22 -24.11
C ASN A 286 19.18 -1.59 -24.23
N HIS A 287 18.64 -2.07 -23.12
CA HIS A 287 17.86 -3.31 -23.04
C HIS A 287 16.36 -3.00 -23.14
N GLY A 288 15.60 -3.91 -23.76
CA GLY A 288 14.14 -3.85 -23.73
C GLY A 288 13.56 -4.19 -22.36
N HIS A 289 12.29 -3.82 -22.12
CA HIS A 289 11.57 -4.05 -20.85
C HIS A 289 10.64 -5.27 -20.86
N ALA A 290 10.70 -6.09 -21.91
CA ALA A 290 9.80 -7.24 -22.05
C ALA A 290 10.08 -8.36 -21.03
N ARG A 291 11.21 -8.31 -20.30
CA ARG A 291 11.60 -9.36 -19.35
C ARG A 291 11.25 -9.04 -17.91
N ASP A 292 10.74 -7.85 -17.65
CA ASP A 292 10.50 -7.34 -16.31
C ASP A 292 8.99 -7.06 -16.14
N PHE A 293 8.34 -7.78 -15.23
CA PHE A 293 7.01 -7.43 -14.76
C PHE A 293 7.14 -6.46 -13.60
N LEU A 294 6.71 -5.21 -13.81
CA LEU A 294 6.82 -4.15 -12.82
C LEU A 294 5.51 -4.08 -12.03
N THR A 295 5.53 -4.58 -10.79
CA THR A 295 4.35 -4.54 -9.92
C THR A 295 4.16 -3.10 -9.44
N VAL A 296 3.24 -2.34 -10.08
CA VAL A 296 3.07 -0.91 -9.80
C VAL A 296 2.27 -0.60 -8.53
N GLY A 297 1.48 -1.56 -8.05
CA GLY A 297 0.69 -1.54 -6.81
C GLY A 297 0.71 -2.93 -6.17
N SER A 298 -0.19 -3.22 -5.22
CA SER A 298 -0.24 -4.55 -4.57
C SER A 298 1.09 -4.92 -3.87
N MET A 299 1.58 -4.03 -3.01
CA MET A 299 2.81 -4.24 -2.23
C MET A 299 2.75 -5.59 -1.49
N GLY A 300 3.88 -6.29 -1.43
CA GLY A 300 4.01 -7.62 -0.82
C GLY A 300 3.54 -8.80 -1.66
N HIS A 301 2.99 -8.58 -2.86
CA HIS A 301 2.56 -9.69 -3.74
C HIS A 301 3.58 -10.11 -4.80
N ALA A 302 4.73 -9.43 -4.91
CA ALA A 302 5.75 -9.73 -5.93
C ALA A 302 6.22 -11.19 -5.88
N SER A 303 6.51 -11.71 -4.69
CA SER A 303 6.92 -13.10 -4.47
C SER A 303 5.86 -14.11 -4.92
N SER A 304 4.57 -13.80 -4.69
CA SER A 304 3.44 -14.66 -5.08
C SER A 304 3.22 -14.64 -6.59
N ILE A 305 3.40 -13.48 -7.24
CA ILE A 305 3.34 -13.36 -8.70
C ILE A 305 4.50 -14.16 -9.33
N ALA A 306 5.72 -13.98 -8.81
CA ALA A 306 6.90 -14.72 -9.26
C ALA A 306 6.72 -16.23 -9.10
N PHE A 307 6.16 -16.68 -7.97
CA PHE A 307 5.83 -18.08 -7.75
C PHE A 307 4.83 -18.63 -8.77
N GLY A 308 3.76 -17.90 -9.06
CA GLY A 308 2.79 -18.29 -10.09
C GLY A 308 3.43 -18.46 -11.46
N ILE A 309 4.34 -17.55 -11.84
CA ILE A 309 5.10 -17.64 -13.10
C ILE A 309 6.04 -18.85 -13.07
N ALA A 310 6.78 -19.05 -11.98
CA ALA A 310 7.75 -20.14 -11.84
C ALA A 310 7.09 -21.51 -12.04
N ASN A 311 5.91 -21.71 -11.45
CA ASN A 311 5.12 -22.93 -11.63
C ASN A 311 4.61 -23.11 -13.07
N ALA A 312 4.20 -22.03 -13.72
CA ALA A 312 3.67 -22.09 -15.09
C ALA A 312 4.78 -22.21 -16.15
N LYS A 313 6.03 -21.89 -15.80
CA LYS A 313 7.19 -21.86 -16.71
C LYS A 313 8.41 -22.52 -16.05
N PRO A 314 8.35 -23.84 -15.75
CA PRO A 314 9.37 -24.53 -14.95
C PRO A 314 10.78 -24.48 -15.55
N ASP A 315 10.90 -24.36 -16.87
CA ASP A 315 12.19 -24.31 -17.57
C ASP A 315 12.78 -22.89 -17.67
N ARG A 316 12.13 -21.88 -17.08
CA ARG A 316 12.56 -20.48 -17.13
C ARG A 316 12.93 -19.98 -15.74
N PRO A 317 14.16 -19.48 -15.51
CA PRO A 317 14.51 -18.85 -14.24
C PRO A 317 13.65 -17.60 -13.98
N VAL A 318 13.08 -17.52 -12.77
CA VAL A 318 12.25 -16.41 -12.33
C VAL A 318 12.90 -15.72 -11.13
N TYR A 319 13.24 -14.44 -11.28
CA TYR A 319 13.81 -13.61 -10.23
C TYR A 319 12.75 -12.68 -9.65
N CYS A 320 12.42 -12.85 -8.38
CA CYS A 320 11.64 -11.87 -7.62
C CYS A 320 12.59 -10.86 -7.00
N LEU A 321 12.51 -9.60 -7.41
CA LEU A 321 13.22 -8.50 -6.76
C LEU A 321 12.26 -7.79 -5.83
N ASP A 322 12.39 -8.08 -4.54
CA ASP A 322 11.52 -7.54 -3.49
C ASP A 322 12.28 -6.56 -2.58
N GLY A 323 11.51 -5.79 -1.81
CA GLY A 323 12.04 -4.94 -0.74
C GLY A 323 11.68 -5.56 0.61
N ASP A 324 12.46 -5.28 1.64
CA ASP A 324 12.24 -5.85 2.98
C ASP A 324 10.83 -5.56 3.54
N GLY A 325 10.36 -4.31 3.44
CA GLY A 325 9.00 -3.94 3.88
C GLY A 325 7.89 -4.64 3.09
N ALA A 326 8.09 -4.86 1.78
CA ALA A 326 7.12 -5.56 0.94
C ALA A 326 7.10 -7.07 1.27
N MET A 327 8.28 -7.68 1.40
CA MET A 327 8.42 -9.08 1.81
C MET A 327 7.74 -9.33 3.17
N MET A 328 7.96 -8.46 4.17
CA MET A 328 7.36 -8.60 5.50
C MET A 328 5.84 -8.49 5.48
N MET A 329 5.26 -7.65 4.61
CA MET A 329 3.81 -7.45 4.51
C MET A 329 3.04 -8.75 4.29
N HIS A 330 3.55 -9.62 3.41
CA HIS A 330 2.95 -10.90 3.08
C HIS A 330 3.95 -12.06 3.18
N MET A 331 4.69 -12.09 4.29
CA MET A 331 5.70 -13.13 4.58
C MET A 331 5.14 -14.56 4.53
N GLY A 332 3.84 -14.76 4.78
CA GLY A 332 3.16 -16.06 4.63
C GLY A 332 3.27 -16.68 3.22
N SER A 333 3.53 -15.86 2.19
CA SER A 333 3.86 -16.34 0.84
C SER A 333 5.11 -17.22 0.81
N MET A 334 6.09 -16.97 1.68
CA MET A 334 7.32 -17.76 1.77
C MET A 334 7.03 -19.21 2.18
N ALA A 335 6.09 -19.42 3.10
CA ALA A 335 5.67 -20.77 3.49
C ALA A 335 4.99 -21.51 2.33
N THR A 336 4.19 -20.81 1.52
CA THR A 336 3.55 -21.39 0.33
C THR A 336 4.59 -21.77 -0.74
N ILE A 337 5.54 -20.87 -0.99
CA ILE A 337 6.64 -21.08 -1.94
C ILE A 337 7.52 -22.26 -1.51
N GLY A 338 7.95 -22.25 -0.26
CA GLY A 338 8.80 -23.31 0.28
C GLY A 338 8.06 -24.65 0.40
N HIS A 339 6.74 -24.68 0.55
CA HIS A 339 5.99 -25.94 0.43
C HIS A 339 6.03 -26.49 -1.01
N ALA A 340 5.86 -25.63 -2.00
CA ALA A 340 5.73 -26.03 -3.40
C ALA A 340 7.07 -26.36 -4.11
N GLN A 341 8.19 -25.92 -3.55
CA GLN A 341 9.54 -26.20 -4.07
C GLN A 341 9.77 -25.86 -5.57
N PRO A 342 9.44 -24.64 -6.06
CA PRO A 342 9.71 -24.26 -7.45
C PRO A 342 11.22 -24.14 -7.71
N ARG A 343 11.77 -25.10 -8.47
CA ARG A 343 13.22 -25.24 -8.75
C ARG A 343 13.85 -24.03 -9.46
N ASN A 344 13.04 -23.25 -10.16
CA ASN A 344 13.46 -22.11 -10.98
C ASN A 344 13.23 -20.74 -10.32
N LEU A 345 12.74 -20.68 -9.07
CA LEU A 345 12.46 -19.41 -8.39
C LEU A 345 13.65 -18.91 -7.57
N LYS A 346 14.05 -17.65 -7.81
CA LYS A 346 15.09 -16.90 -7.10
C LYS A 346 14.47 -15.69 -6.44
N HIS A 347 14.58 -15.57 -5.12
CA HIS A 347 14.01 -14.47 -4.36
C HIS A 347 15.12 -13.56 -3.85
N VAL A 348 15.28 -12.39 -4.46
CA VAL A 348 16.27 -11.39 -4.04
C VAL A 348 15.56 -10.29 -3.26
N VAL A 349 15.90 -10.13 -1.99
CA VAL A 349 15.35 -9.10 -1.12
C VAL A 349 16.38 -8.00 -0.95
N ILE A 350 16.09 -6.81 -1.47
CA ILE A 350 16.92 -5.63 -1.26
C ILE A 350 16.49 -4.97 0.04
N ASN A 351 17.29 -5.14 1.08
CA ASN A 351 16.97 -4.73 2.45
C ASN A 351 17.67 -3.42 2.80
N ASN A 352 16.91 -2.34 2.88
CA ASN A 352 17.42 -1.06 3.38
C ASN A 352 16.90 -0.70 4.78
N GLY A 353 16.13 -1.61 5.39
CA GLY A 353 15.52 -1.41 6.71
C GLY A 353 14.48 -0.29 6.77
N ALA A 354 13.89 0.13 5.64
CA ALA A 354 12.94 1.24 5.63
C ALA A 354 11.85 1.17 4.54
N HIS A 355 10.70 1.76 4.84
CA HIS A 355 9.68 2.12 3.86
C HIS A 355 10.09 3.37 3.05
N ASP A 356 11.24 3.28 2.37
CA ASP A 356 11.96 4.38 1.73
C ASP A 356 11.15 5.09 0.62
N SER A 357 10.27 4.35 -0.07
CA SER A 357 9.41 4.91 -1.13
C SER A 357 8.31 5.84 -0.63
N VAL A 358 7.99 5.81 0.67
CA VAL A 358 6.81 6.49 1.25
C VAL A 358 7.13 7.37 2.45
N GLY A 359 8.40 7.52 2.82
CA GLY A 359 8.79 8.43 3.92
C GLY A 359 10.04 8.02 4.68
N GLY A 360 10.53 6.79 4.50
CA GLY A 360 11.75 6.32 5.16
C GLY A 360 11.54 5.86 6.59
N GLN A 361 10.31 5.58 6.99
CA GLN A 361 10.03 4.98 8.31
C GLN A 361 10.71 3.61 8.41
N PRO A 362 11.30 3.27 9.58
CA PRO A 362 12.08 2.06 9.73
C PRO A 362 11.20 0.81 9.63
N THR A 363 11.79 -0.27 9.12
CA THR A 363 11.26 -1.62 9.20
C THR A 363 12.05 -2.44 10.21
N GLN A 364 11.53 -3.61 10.59
CA GLN A 364 12.19 -4.51 11.53
C GLN A 364 13.31 -5.35 10.88
N ALA A 365 13.57 -5.17 9.57
CA ALA A 365 14.44 -6.06 8.81
C ALA A 365 15.93 -5.95 9.14
N LEU A 366 16.37 -4.85 9.77
CA LEU A 366 17.73 -4.65 10.26
C LEU A 366 17.85 -4.77 11.78
N ALA A 367 16.78 -5.20 12.47
CA ALA A 367 16.85 -5.47 13.90
C ALA A 367 17.80 -6.65 14.18
N GLY A 368 18.66 -6.54 15.20
CA GLY A 368 19.70 -7.54 15.48
C GLY A 368 19.22 -8.97 15.80
N HIS A 369 17.92 -9.14 16.09
CA HIS A 369 17.29 -10.45 16.35
C HIS A 369 16.46 -10.97 15.16
N TYR A 370 16.42 -10.23 14.04
CA TYR A 370 15.66 -10.60 12.85
C TYR A 370 16.59 -11.13 11.74
N SER A 371 16.19 -12.19 11.05
CA SER A 371 17.01 -12.82 10.02
C SER A 371 16.16 -13.36 8.86
N ILE A 372 16.21 -12.67 7.72
CA ILE A 372 15.50 -13.08 6.50
C ILE A 372 15.95 -14.47 6.02
N PRO A 373 17.26 -14.81 5.96
CA PRO A 373 17.67 -16.14 5.52
C PRO A 373 17.21 -17.25 6.46
N THR A 374 17.16 -17.00 7.77
CA THR A 374 16.69 -17.99 8.75
C THR A 374 15.19 -18.25 8.58
N ILE A 375 14.40 -17.19 8.37
CA ILE A 375 12.97 -17.30 8.04
C ILE A 375 12.76 -18.08 6.75
N ALA A 376 13.53 -17.78 5.71
CA ALA A 376 13.46 -18.47 4.42
C ALA A 376 13.76 -19.98 4.55
N LYS A 377 14.85 -20.34 5.25
CA LYS A 377 15.18 -21.75 5.54
C LYS A 377 14.08 -22.43 6.35
N GLY A 378 13.54 -21.74 7.36
CA GLY A 378 12.41 -22.23 8.16
C GLY A 378 11.13 -22.46 7.34
N CYS A 379 10.94 -21.71 6.26
CA CYS A 379 9.84 -21.90 5.31
C CYS A 379 10.11 -22.99 4.26
N GLY A 380 11.32 -23.54 4.19
CA GLY A 380 11.69 -24.59 3.24
C GLY A 380 12.51 -24.12 2.03
N TYR A 381 13.06 -22.91 2.02
CA TYR A 381 13.98 -22.50 0.95
C TYR A 381 15.26 -23.34 0.99
N THR A 382 15.66 -23.88 -0.15
CA THR A 382 16.80 -24.79 -0.31
C THR A 382 18.14 -24.09 -0.06
N HIS A 383 18.18 -22.79 -0.35
CA HIS A 383 19.32 -21.92 -0.13
C HIS A 383 18.81 -20.56 0.36
N ALA A 384 19.51 -19.99 1.35
CA ALA A 384 19.29 -18.63 1.79
C ALA A 384 20.57 -18.02 2.36
N ALA A 385 20.92 -16.82 1.89
CA ALA A 385 22.13 -16.09 2.28
C ALA A 385 21.88 -14.59 2.42
N THR A 386 22.81 -13.89 3.06
CA THR A 386 22.89 -12.43 3.15
C THR A 386 24.21 -11.97 2.52
N ALA A 387 24.20 -10.83 1.85
CA ALA A 387 25.38 -10.16 1.32
C ALA A 387 25.34 -8.65 1.62
N GLU A 388 26.49 -8.07 1.97
CA GLU A 388 26.64 -6.63 2.27
C GLU A 388 27.70 -5.95 1.39
N SER A 389 28.80 -6.64 1.06
CA SER A 389 29.88 -6.10 0.22
C SER A 389 29.76 -6.49 -1.25
N SER A 390 30.47 -5.77 -2.12
CA SER A 390 30.58 -6.09 -3.55
C SER A 390 30.96 -7.56 -3.80
N GLU A 391 31.97 -8.07 -3.09
CA GLU A 391 32.47 -9.44 -3.24
C GLU A 391 31.44 -10.48 -2.82
N GLU A 392 30.72 -10.21 -1.73
CA GLU A 392 29.65 -11.08 -1.24
C GLU A 392 28.48 -11.11 -2.22
N ILE A 393 28.03 -9.95 -2.71
CA ILE A 393 26.93 -9.87 -3.66
C ILE A 393 27.25 -10.67 -4.92
N ILE A 394 28.44 -10.50 -5.50
CA ILE A 394 28.85 -11.23 -6.71
C ILE A 394 28.89 -12.75 -6.45
N ARG A 395 29.48 -13.18 -5.33
CA ARG A 395 29.59 -14.59 -4.97
C ARG A 395 28.22 -15.22 -4.69
N GLU A 396 27.37 -14.55 -3.93
CA GLU A 396 26.05 -15.07 -3.58
C GLU A 396 25.08 -15.04 -4.76
N LEU A 397 25.18 -14.08 -5.70
CA LEU A 397 24.42 -14.12 -6.95
C LEU A 397 24.80 -15.33 -7.82
N ALA A 398 26.10 -15.65 -7.91
CA ALA A 398 26.57 -16.84 -8.61
C ALA A 398 26.06 -18.14 -7.95
N THR A 399 25.99 -18.17 -6.62
CA THR A 399 25.46 -19.29 -5.84
C THR A 399 23.93 -19.42 -5.99
N LEU A 400 23.22 -18.31 -5.89
CA LEU A 400 21.77 -18.21 -6.07
C LEU A 400 21.36 -18.77 -7.43
N ARG A 401 22.07 -18.37 -8.49
CA ARG A 401 21.83 -18.84 -9.86
C ARG A 401 21.97 -20.35 -9.99
N LYS A 402 22.99 -20.94 -9.38
CA LYS A 402 23.28 -22.40 -9.44
C LYS A 402 22.39 -23.25 -8.54
N SER A 403 21.78 -22.67 -7.50
CA SER A 403 20.95 -23.40 -6.54
C SER A 403 19.70 -23.97 -7.22
N GLU A 404 19.23 -25.16 -6.85
CA GLU A 404 17.86 -25.55 -7.18
C GLU A 404 16.91 -24.79 -6.24
N GLY A 405 16.00 -23.98 -6.76
CA GLY A 405 15.10 -23.13 -5.97
C GLY A 405 14.03 -23.90 -5.18
N PRO A 406 13.27 -23.22 -4.31
CA PRO A 406 13.29 -21.77 -4.10
C PRO A 406 14.51 -21.37 -3.28
N ALA A 407 15.26 -20.39 -3.79
CA ALA A 407 16.47 -19.88 -3.17
C ALA A 407 16.34 -18.38 -2.89
N LEU A 408 16.87 -17.91 -1.77
CA LEU A 408 16.79 -16.52 -1.34
C LEU A 408 18.17 -15.87 -1.18
N LEU A 409 18.28 -14.61 -1.58
CA LEU A 409 19.42 -13.75 -1.27
C LEU A 409 18.91 -12.43 -0.69
N GLU A 410 19.28 -12.13 0.54
CA GLU A 410 19.16 -10.80 1.11
C GLU A 410 20.40 -9.97 0.72
N ILE A 411 20.18 -8.78 0.14
CA ILE A 411 21.25 -7.81 -0.10
C ILE A 411 20.97 -6.59 0.77
N ARG A 412 21.85 -6.30 1.73
CA ARG A 412 21.68 -5.15 2.63
C ARG A 412 22.31 -3.90 2.04
N VAL A 413 21.55 -2.82 2.03
CA VAL A 413 21.90 -1.58 1.35
C VAL A 413 21.51 -0.35 2.15
N GLY A 414 22.07 0.80 1.80
CA GLY A 414 21.70 2.09 2.37
C GLY A 414 20.33 2.57 1.90
N CYS A 415 19.66 3.34 2.77
CA CYS A 415 18.46 4.09 2.42
C CYS A 415 18.75 5.21 1.41
N GLY A 416 17.72 5.56 0.64
CA GLY A 416 17.72 6.70 -0.26
C GLY A 416 17.64 6.32 -1.74
N SER A 417 17.33 7.34 -2.53
CA SER A 417 17.26 7.26 -3.99
C SER A 417 17.79 8.54 -4.61
N ARG A 418 18.11 8.50 -5.90
CA ARG A 418 18.40 9.72 -6.66
C ARG A 418 17.17 10.63 -6.71
N LYS A 419 17.41 11.95 -6.73
CA LYS A 419 16.33 12.97 -6.78
C LYS A 419 15.65 13.03 -8.14
N ASP A 420 16.35 12.64 -9.19
CA ASP A 420 15.92 12.67 -10.58
C ASP A 420 15.37 11.32 -11.08
N LEU A 421 15.11 10.37 -10.18
CA LEU A 421 14.54 9.07 -10.53
C LEU A 421 13.16 9.23 -11.19
N GLY A 422 13.10 8.90 -12.46
CA GLY A 422 11.93 8.95 -13.32
C GLY A 422 10.95 7.81 -13.06
N ARG A 423 9.88 7.79 -13.87
CA ARG A 423 8.85 6.74 -13.85
C ARG A 423 8.92 5.91 -15.13
N PRO A 424 8.47 4.64 -15.10
CA PRO A 424 8.35 3.83 -16.30
C PRO A 424 7.56 4.57 -17.39
N THR A 425 8.11 4.62 -18.60
CA THR A 425 7.49 5.30 -19.74
C THR A 425 6.48 4.41 -20.49
N ARG A 426 6.36 3.14 -20.08
CA ARG A 426 5.36 2.18 -20.58
C ARG A 426 4.15 2.14 -19.65
N THR A 427 2.95 2.01 -20.22
CA THR A 427 1.75 1.78 -19.41
C THR A 427 1.78 0.38 -18.78
N PRO A 428 1.10 0.15 -17.64
CA PRO A 428 1.01 -1.18 -17.04
C PRO A 428 0.44 -2.25 -17.98
N VAL A 429 -0.50 -1.87 -18.86
CA VAL A 429 -1.09 -2.76 -19.86
C VAL A 429 -0.06 -3.19 -20.90
N GLN A 430 0.74 -2.25 -21.42
CA GLN A 430 1.83 -2.55 -22.35
C GLN A 430 2.88 -3.43 -21.66
N ASN A 431 3.34 -3.08 -20.46
CA ASN A 431 4.31 -3.88 -19.71
C ASN A 431 3.83 -5.34 -19.53
N LYS A 432 2.54 -5.53 -19.19
CA LYS A 432 1.94 -6.87 -19.11
C LYS A 432 1.99 -7.61 -20.45
N GLN A 433 1.60 -6.96 -21.55
CA GLN A 433 1.58 -7.60 -22.89
C GLN A 433 2.99 -7.99 -23.35
N ASP A 434 3.96 -7.09 -23.18
CA ASP A 434 5.35 -7.33 -23.50
C ASP A 434 5.92 -8.50 -22.69
N PHE A 435 5.63 -8.52 -21.39
CA PHE A 435 6.05 -9.57 -20.48
C PHE A 435 5.43 -10.93 -20.82
N MET A 436 4.13 -10.97 -21.12
CA MET A 436 3.46 -12.19 -21.56
C MET A 436 4.07 -12.73 -22.86
N SER A 437 4.40 -11.85 -23.79
CA SER A 437 5.01 -12.24 -25.08
C SER A 437 6.40 -12.86 -24.85
N PHE A 438 7.21 -12.26 -23.98
CA PHE A 438 8.51 -12.83 -23.58
C PHE A 438 8.38 -14.18 -22.86
N LEU A 439 7.37 -14.38 -22.02
CA LEU A 439 7.13 -15.68 -21.38
C LEU A 439 6.64 -16.77 -22.34
N GLN A 440 6.22 -16.41 -23.54
CA GLN A 440 5.79 -17.34 -24.60
C GLN A 440 6.92 -17.70 -25.57
N SER A 441 7.94 -16.85 -25.69
CA SER A 441 9.13 -17.11 -26.53
C SER A 441 10.04 -18.19 -25.97
#